data_AF-A0A087G1A3-F1
#
_entry.id   AF-A0A087G1A3-F1
#
_cell.length_a   1.000
_cell.length_b   1.000
_cell.length_c   1.000
_cell.angle_alpha   90.00
_cell.angle_beta   90.00
_cell.angle_gamma   90.00
#
_symmetry.space_group_name_H-M   'P 1'
#
loop_
_entity.id
_entity.type
_entity.pdbx_description
1 polymer ?
#
loop_
_entity_poly.entity_id
_entity_poly.type
_entity_poly.pdbx_seq_one_letter_code
_entity_poly.pdbx_strand_id
1 'polypeptide(L)'
;LALNLEEDFFERVGALNDDAPVVSLLRYTGELNSCGTAAHSDFGMITLLATDGVPGLQVCRNKDKEPNVWEDVPGIKGAFVVNIGDLMERWTNGLFRSTMHRVVSVGKERYSVAAFLDPDPNCVVEC
;
A
#
# COMPACT_ATOMS: atom_id res chain seq x y z
N LEU A 1 14.81 -2.94 16.18
CA LEU A 1 13.87 -2.64 15.07
C LEU A 1 14.03 -3.69 13.96
N ALA A 2 13.07 -3.80 13.03
CA ALA A 2 12.99 -4.91 12.07
C ALA A 2 14.21 -5.07 11.15
N LEU A 3 14.88 -3.98 10.78
CA LEU A 3 16.05 -3.98 9.89
C LEU A 3 17.40 -3.89 10.64
N ASN A 4 17.39 -3.93 11.98
CA ASN A 4 18.57 -3.69 12.81
C ASN A 4 19.31 -2.37 12.50
N LEU A 5 18.56 -1.34 12.09
CA LEU A 5 19.02 0.03 11.91
C LEU A 5 18.64 0.87 13.13
N GLU A 6 19.22 2.07 13.21
CA GLU A 6 18.80 3.11 14.15
C GLU A 6 17.36 3.55 13.88
N GLU A 7 16.65 4.02 14.91
CA GLU A 7 15.21 4.30 14.87
C GLU A 7 14.84 5.42 13.90
N ASP A 8 15.70 6.41 13.81
CA ASP A 8 15.57 7.61 12.98
C ASP A 8 16.20 7.44 11.59
N PHE A 9 16.67 6.24 11.22
CA PHE A 9 17.40 6.04 9.96
C PHE A 9 16.63 6.58 8.75
N PHE A 10 15.35 6.22 8.59
CA PHE A 10 14.53 6.62 7.45
C PHE A 10 14.15 8.11 7.47
N GLU A 11 14.03 8.71 8.65
CA GLU A 11 13.80 10.15 8.80
C GLU A 11 15.04 10.93 8.37
N ARG A 12 16.22 10.56 8.90
CA ARG A 12 17.49 11.25 8.62
C ARG A 12 17.90 11.25 7.15
N VAL A 13 17.64 10.15 6.45
CA VAL A 13 17.97 10.03 5.02
C VAL A 13 16.90 10.63 4.11
N GLY A 14 15.80 11.16 4.67
CA GLY A 14 14.69 11.72 3.91
C GLY A 14 13.86 10.66 3.18
N ALA A 15 13.85 9.41 3.66
CA ALA A 15 13.09 8.34 3.05
C ALA A 15 11.58 8.46 3.30
N LEU A 16 11.17 9.23 4.31
CA LEU A 16 9.77 9.51 4.60
C LEU A 16 9.63 11.03 4.69
N ASN A 17 8.95 11.63 3.73
CA ASN A 17 8.58 13.04 3.79
C ASN A 17 7.16 13.16 4.35
N ASP A 18 7.03 13.71 5.55
CA ASP A 18 5.76 13.92 6.25
C ASP A 18 5.18 15.34 6.09
N ASP A 19 5.92 16.25 5.45
CA ASP A 19 5.49 17.65 5.24
C ASP A 19 4.33 17.77 4.23
N ALA A 20 4.20 16.81 3.30
CA ALA A 20 3.14 16.84 2.28
C ALA A 20 2.81 15.44 1.70
N PRO A 21 2.22 14.53 2.50
CA PRO A 21 1.78 13.24 1.96
C PRO A 21 0.71 13.45 0.89
N VAL A 22 0.81 12.70 -0.21
CA VAL A 22 -0.27 12.67 -1.21
C VAL A 22 -1.42 11.84 -0.63
N VAL A 23 -2.62 12.44 -0.59
CA VAL A 23 -3.82 11.77 -0.09
C VAL A 23 -4.83 11.59 -1.21
N SER A 24 -5.20 10.33 -1.45
CA SER A 24 -6.26 9.96 -2.40
C SER A 24 -7.55 9.59 -1.68
N LEU A 25 -8.63 10.29 -2.03
CA LEU A 25 -10.00 9.98 -1.61
C LEU A 25 -10.67 9.12 -2.68
N LEU A 26 -10.95 7.87 -2.36
CA LEU A 26 -11.40 6.86 -3.31
C LEU A 26 -12.85 6.45 -3.00
N ARG A 27 -13.67 6.42 -4.04
CA ARG A 27 -15.05 5.93 -4.02
C ARG A 27 -15.18 4.81 -5.04
N TYR A 28 -15.68 3.66 -4.59
CA TYR A 28 -15.99 2.51 -5.42
C TYR A 28 -17.50 2.34 -5.45
N THR A 29 -18.10 2.25 -6.64
CA THR A 29 -19.54 2.13 -6.78
C THR A 29 -20.03 0.76 -6.32
N GLY A 30 -21.26 0.69 -5.81
CA GLY A 30 -21.90 -0.56 -5.40
C GLY A 30 -22.43 -1.41 -6.55
N GLU A 31 -22.08 -1.09 -7.79
CA GLU A 31 -22.52 -1.85 -8.96
C GLU A 31 -21.71 -3.14 -9.07
N LEU A 32 -22.39 -4.28 -9.17
CA LEU A 32 -21.76 -5.56 -9.45
C LEU A 32 -21.09 -5.51 -10.83
N ASN A 33 -19.90 -6.10 -10.93
CA ASN A 33 -19.05 -6.06 -12.13
C ASN A 33 -18.56 -4.66 -12.56
N SER A 34 -18.71 -3.64 -11.70
CA SER A 34 -17.99 -2.39 -11.90
C SER A 34 -16.48 -2.60 -11.71
N CYS A 35 -15.69 -1.83 -12.45
CA CYS A 35 -14.23 -1.88 -12.34
C CYS A 35 -13.82 -1.21 -11.01
N GLY A 36 -13.23 -1.99 -10.10
CA GLY A 36 -12.51 -1.42 -8.95
C GLY A 36 -11.11 -0.97 -9.36
N THR A 37 -10.13 -1.15 -8.48
CA THR A 37 -8.72 -0.89 -8.84
C THR A 37 -8.10 -2.16 -9.38
N ALA A 38 -7.45 -2.09 -10.54
CA ALA A 38 -6.72 -3.21 -11.14
C ALA A 38 -5.54 -3.65 -10.25
N ALA A 39 -5.00 -4.84 -10.53
CA ALA A 39 -3.81 -5.35 -9.87
C ALA A 39 -2.61 -4.42 -10.09
N HIS A 40 -2.00 -3.94 -9.01
CA HIS A 40 -0.81 -3.08 -9.03
C HIS A 40 -0.06 -3.14 -7.69
N SER A 41 1.16 -2.59 -7.67
CA SER A 41 1.89 -2.22 -6.45
C SER A 41 1.94 -0.70 -6.32
N ASP A 42 2.10 -0.22 -5.08
CA ASP A 42 2.33 1.20 -4.83
C ASP A 42 3.80 1.54 -5.06
N PHE A 43 4.08 2.66 -5.72
CA PHE A 43 5.45 3.05 -6.07
C PHE A 43 6.29 3.44 -4.84
N GLY A 44 5.72 4.14 -3.87
CA GLY A 44 6.41 4.81 -2.75
C GLY A 44 7.09 3.91 -1.71
N MET A 45 7.30 4.45 -0.50
CA MET A 45 7.86 3.67 0.61
C MET A 45 6.76 2.88 1.34
N ILE A 46 5.75 3.59 1.83
CA ILE A 46 4.67 3.03 2.64
C ILE A 46 3.34 3.70 2.26
N THR A 47 2.29 2.91 2.15
CA THR A 47 0.92 3.43 2.01
C THR A 47 0.11 3.14 3.28
N LEU A 48 -0.53 4.16 3.83
CA LEU A 48 -1.51 4.03 4.90
C LEU A 48 -2.91 4.13 4.31
N LEU A 49 -3.69 3.06 4.43
CA LEU A 49 -5.03 2.97 3.87
C LEU A 49 -6.07 2.87 4.98
N ALA A 50 -6.88 3.92 5.12
CA ALA A 50 -8.12 3.88 5.90
C ALA A 50 -9.27 3.39 5.03
N THR A 51 -10.14 2.55 5.60
CA THR A 51 -11.33 2.04 4.94
C THR A 51 -12.55 2.24 5.82
N ASP A 52 -13.73 2.32 5.21
CA ASP A 52 -15.03 2.33 5.91
C ASP A 52 -15.44 0.96 6.48
N GLY A 53 -14.61 -0.08 6.30
CA GLY A 53 -14.87 -1.45 6.71
C GLY A 53 -15.59 -2.31 5.67
N VAL A 54 -15.97 -1.74 4.51
CA VAL A 54 -16.56 -2.52 3.41
C VAL A 54 -15.47 -3.38 2.76
N PRO A 55 -15.68 -4.71 2.60
CA PRO A 55 -14.70 -5.60 2.00
C PRO A 55 -14.49 -5.28 0.50
N GLY A 56 -13.43 -5.85 -0.08
CA GLY A 56 -13.14 -5.75 -1.51
C GLY A 56 -11.66 -5.56 -1.83
N LEU A 57 -10.83 -5.18 -0.86
CA LEU A 57 -9.37 -5.17 -1.02
C LEU A 57 -8.85 -6.61 -1.02
N GLN A 58 -8.06 -6.94 -2.04
CA GLN A 58 -7.36 -8.21 -2.14
C GLN A 58 -5.86 -7.98 -2.34
N VAL A 59 -5.05 -8.85 -1.75
CA VAL A 59 -3.58 -8.82 -1.84
C VAL A 59 -3.04 -10.11 -2.44
N CYS A 60 -1.93 -10.01 -3.14
CA CYS A 60 -1.14 -11.13 -3.62
C CYS A 60 0.23 -11.09 -2.96
N ARG A 61 0.43 -11.95 -1.94
CA ARG A 61 1.67 -11.96 -1.13
C ARG A 61 2.91 -12.34 -1.93
N ASN A 62 2.75 -13.17 -2.96
CA ASN A 62 3.83 -13.59 -3.83
C ASN A 62 3.49 -13.28 -5.29
N LYS A 63 3.84 -12.06 -5.71
CA LYS A 63 3.60 -11.55 -7.06
C LYS A 63 4.40 -12.27 -8.16
N ASP A 64 5.44 -13.02 -7.80
CA ASP A 64 6.29 -13.76 -8.76
C ASP A 64 5.76 -15.18 -9.04
N LYS A 65 4.76 -15.64 -8.27
CA LYS A 65 4.19 -16.98 -8.41
C LYS A 65 3.06 -16.98 -9.44
N GLU A 66 3.11 -17.96 -10.33
CA GLU A 66 2.04 -18.25 -11.30
C GLU A 66 1.32 -19.58 -10.96
N PRO A 67 -0.02 -19.59 -10.90
CA PRO A 67 -0.91 -18.42 -11.00
C PRO A 67 -0.83 -17.55 -9.74
N ASN A 68 -1.10 -16.24 -9.88
CA ASN A 68 -1.24 -15.36 -8.72
C ASN A 68 -2.37 -15.83 -7.80
N VAL A 69 -2.08 -15.89 -6.50
CA VAL A 69 -3.07 -16.23 -5.46
C VAL A 69 -3.48 -14.94 -4.76
N TRP A 70 -4.78 -14.65 -4.76
CA TRP A 70 -5.38 -13.46 -4.16
C TRP A 70 -6.05 -13.80 -2.82
N GLU A 71 -5.77 -13.00 -1.80
CA GLU A 71 -6.33 -13.13 -0.46
C GLU A 71 -7.14 -11.88 -0.11
N ASP A 72 -8.32 -12.07 0.47
CA ASP A 72 -9.15 -10.96 0.96
C ASP A 72 -8.53 -10.32 2.21
N VAL A 73 -8.50 -8.98 2.23
CA VAL A 73 -8.12 -8.20 3.41
C VAL A 73 -9.39 -7.85 4.18
N PRO A 74 -9.50 -8.23 5.46
CA PRO A 74 -10.69 -7.90 6.25
C PRO A 74 -10.79 -6.39 6.49
N GLY A 75 -12.00 -5.84 6.29
CA GLY A 75 -12.31 -4.46 6.65
C GLY A 75 -12.44 -4.32 8.17
N ILE A 76 -11.40 -3.80 8.83
CA ILE A 76 -11.41 -3.58 10.28
C ILE A 76 -11.65 -2.10 10.55
N LYS A 77 -12.80 -1.78 11.16
CA LYS A 77 -13.15 -0.40 11.51
C LYS A 77 -12.14 0.19 12.51
N GLY A 78 -11.62 1.37 12.19
CA GLY A 78 -10.65 2.08 13.04
C GLY A 78 -9.21 1.60 12.90
N ALA A 79 -8.94 0.66 12.01
CA ALA A 79 -7.58 0.23 11.67
C ALA A 79 -7.12 0.82 10.34
N PHE A 80 -5.80 0.94 10.19
CA PHE A 80 -5.16 1.18 8.90
C PHE A 80 -4.65 -0.14 8.33
N VAL A 81 -4.83 -0.32 7.03
CA VAL A 81 -4.02 -1.27 6.26
C VAL A 81 -2.72 -0.56 5.90
N VAL A 82 -1.59 -1.21 6.14
CA VAL A 82 -0.25 -0.69 5.84
C VAL A 82 0.36 -1.53 4.74
N ASN A 83 0.65 -0.91 3.61
CA ASN A 83 1.31 -1.57 2.49
C ASN A 83 2.76 -1.07 2.37
N ILE A 84 3.65 -2.00 2.01
CA ILE A 84 5.01 -1.69 1.56
C ILE A 84 4.96 -1.38 0.07
N GLY A 85 5.60 -0.28 -0.35
CA GLY A 85 5.74 0.09 -1.75
C GLY A 85 7.08 -0.33 -2.37
N ASP A 86 7.21 -0.08 -3.67
CA ASP A 86 8.31 -0.55 -4.50
C ASP A 86 9.67 0.05 -4.09
N LEU A 87 9.71 1.31 -3.65
CA LEU A 87 10.96 1.94 -3.19
C LEU A 87 11.48 1.31 -1.90
N MET A 88 10.61 0.93 -0.96
CA MET A 88 11.03 0.21 0.25
C MET A 88 11.51 -1.21 -0.06
N GLU A 89 10.87 -1.90 -1.02
CA GLU A 89 11.38 -3.18 -1.52
C GLU A 89 12.79 -3.03 -2.11
N ARG A 90 13.02 -1.99 -2.92
CA ARG A 90 14.34 -1.70 -3.50
C ARG A 90 15.40 -1.42 -2.43
N TRP A 91 15.07 -0.60 -1.44
CA TRP A 91 15.97 -0.18 -0.36
C TRP A 91 16.38 -1.38 0.50
N THR A 92 15.42 -2.24 0.83
CA THR A 92 15.67 -3.42 1.66
C THR A 92 16.18 -4.62 0.87
N ASN A 93 16.53 -4.42 -0.41
CA ASN A 93 16.98 -5.44 -1.34
C ASN A 93 16.08 -6.69 -1.36
N GLY A 94 14.76 -6.48 -1.35
CA GLY A 94 13.76 -7.54 -1.38
C GLY A 94 13.44 -8.20 -0.05
N LEU A 95 14.05 -7.78 1.07
CA LEU A 95 13.69 -8.30 2.40
C LEU A 95 12.25 -7.94 2.76
N PHE A 96 11.83 -6.69 2.52
CA PHE A 96 10.42 -6.31 2.49
C PHE A 96 9.94 -6.32 1.05
N ARG A 97 8.74 -6.87 0.84
CA ARG A 97 8.19 -7.10 -0.51
C ARG A 97 7.01 -6.18 -0.73
N SER A 98 7.06 -5.41 -1.82
CA SER A 98 5.94 -4.59 -2.25
C SER A 98 4.80 -5.50 -2.68
N THR A 99 3.68 -5.34 -1.98
CA THR A 99 2.55 -6.27 -2.07
C THR A 99 1.61 -5.83 -3.19
N MET A 100 1.48 -6.67 -4.20
CA MET A 100 0.51 -6.43 -5.26
C MET A 100 -0.90 -6.53 -4.68
N HIS A 101 -1.77 -5.58 -5.02
CA HIS A 101 -3.12 -5.50 -4.50
C HIS A 101 -4.10 -5.01 -5.56
N ARG A 102 -5.38 -5.29 -5.33
CA ARG A 102 -6.50 -4.89 -6.19
C ARG A 102 -7.75 -4.65 -5.36
N VAL A 103 -8.72 -3.94 -5.94
CA VAL A 103 -10.05 -3.79 -5.32
C VAL A 103 -11.09 -4.40 -6.23
N VAL A 104 -11.89 -5.33 -5.71
CA VAL A 104 -13.01 -5.98 -6.41
C VAL A 104 -14.34 -5.42 -5.94
N SER A 105 -15.32 -5.32 -6.85
CA SER A 105 -16.69 -4.94 -6.48
C SER A 105 -17.37 -6.07 -5.71
N VAL A 106 -17.99 -5.72 -4.58
CA VAL A 106 -18.76 -6.62 -3.72
C VAL A 106 -20.26 -6.28 -3.72
N GLY A 107 -20.73 -5.48 -4.68
CA GLY A 107 -22.12 -5.02 -4.74
C GLY A 107 -22.51 -4.03 -3.63
N LYS A 108 -21.52 -3.39 -3.00
CA LYS A 108 -21.69 -2.35 -1.99
C LYS A 108 -20.75 -1.20 -2.29
N GLU A 109 -21.22 0.01 -2.06
CA GLU A 109 -20.37 1.19 -2.14
C GLU A 109 -19.29 1.11 -1.06
N ARG A 110 -18.06 1.47 -1.43
CA ARG A 110 -16.89 1.45 -0.55
C ARG A 110 -16.14 2.76 -0.67
N TYR A 111 -15.71 3.28 0.47
CA TYR A 111 -14.85 4.46 0.57
C TYR A 111 -13.52 4.09 1.19
N SER A 112 -12.45 4.68 0.67
CA SER A 112 -11.14 4.58 1.30
C SER A 112 -10.32 5.85 1.12
N VAL A 113 -9.42 6.07 2.06
CA VAL A 113 -8.44 7.16 2.04
C VAL A 113 -7.06 6.54 2.05
N ALA A 114 -6.29 6.76 1.00
CA ALA A 114 -4.90 6.31 0.90
C ALA A 114 -3.98 7.51 1.10
N ALA A 115 -3.08 7.43 2.07
CA ALA A 115 -1.98 8.37 2.25
C ALA A 115 -0.69 7.69 1.83
N PHE A 116 0.00 8.28 0.86
CA PHE A 116 1.27 7.79 0.33
C PHE A 116 2.42 8.52 1.03
N LEU A 117 3.30 7.75 1.67
CA LEU A 117 4.52 8.24 2.29
C LEU A 117 5.67 7.95 1.33
N ASP A 118 6.04 8.99 0.59
CA ASP A 118 7.10 9.00 -0.39
C ASP A 118 8.37 9.63 0.19
N PRO A 119 9.55 9.31 -0.34
CA PRO A 119 10.78 9.96 0.08
C PRO A 119 10.87 11.40 -0.45
N ASP A 120 11.77 12.21 0.12
CA ASP A 120 12.12 13.51 -0.45
C ASP A 120 12.55 13.34 -1.92
N PRO A 121 12.20 14.27 -2.83
CA PRO A 121 12.59 14.18 -4.23
C PRO A 121 14.11 14.04 -4.47
N ASN A 122 14.95 14.47 -3.53
CA ASN A 122 16.41 14.37 -3.60
C ASN A 122 16.97 13.16 -2.84
N CYS A 123 16.13 12.39 -2.16
CA CYS A 123 16.53 11.19 -1.46
C CYS A 123 16.95 10.11 -2.45
N VAL A 124 18.16 9.56 -2.27
CA VAL A 124 18.66 8.44 -3.08
C VAL A 124 18.23 7.13 -2.44
N VAL A 125 17.45 6.34 -3.18
CA VAL A 125 17.06 4.99 -2.76
C VAL A 125 18.09 3.97 -3.27
N GLU A 126 18.88 3.40 -2.37
CA GLU A 126 19.91 2.41 -2.67
C GLU A 126 19.90 1.24 -1.68
N CYS A 127 20.52 0.11 -2.07
CA CYS A 127 20.57 -1.12 -1.28
C CYS A 127 21.95 -1.38 -0.70
#